data_AF-M1YKI0-F1
#
_entry.id   AF-M1YKI0-F1
#
_cell.length_a   1.000
_cell.length_b   1.000
_cell.length_c   1.000
_cell.angle_alpha   90.00
_cell.angle_beta   90.00
_cell.angle_gamma   90.00
#
_symmetry.space_group_name_H-M   'P 1'
#
loop_
_entity.id
_entity.type
_entity.pdbx_description
1 polymer ?
#
loop_
_entity_poly.entity_id
_entity_poly.type
_entity_poly.pdbx_seq_one_letter_code
_entity_poly.pdbx_strand_id
1 'polypeptide(L)'
;MAGNDTSPEIKAKIMLDEANLAFCETAERKDEPGNRNKEGSAWEQGKMDGEFDEEDYERILELQLEAANICDTHPELEDKTSELFQKVTADNAEEIIKQITEDPDVRDLARIAVTIFLLRFPTVQSFVNKGHPLVLATDEYMLENADAQNWHDYKNIARDMGWDPAD
;
A
#
# COMPACT_ATOMS: atom_id res chain seq x y z
N MET A 1 12.24 13.99 -21.78
CA MET A 1 12.02 12.91 -20.81
C MET A 1 11.38 13.57 -19.60
N ALA A 2 10.05 13.73 -19.62
CA ALA A 2 9.25 14.19 -18.49
C ALA A 2 8.41 12.98 -18.10
N GLY A 3 8.69 12.42 -16.93
CA GLY A 3 8.18 11.13 -16.48
C GLY A 3 9.09 10.70 -15.34
N ASN A 4 8.78 11.21 -14.15
CA ASN A 4 9.43 10.90 -12.86
C ASN A 4 8.73 11.65 -11.70
N ASP A 5 7.82 12.59 -11.96
CA ASP A 5 7.01 13.22 -10.91
C ASP A 5 5.63 12.59 -10.85
N THR A 6 5.21 12.22 -9.65
CA THR A 6 3.87 11.68 -9.37
C THR A 6 2.93 12.83 -9.04
N SER A 7 1.82 12.92 -9.78
CA SER A 7 0.83 13.98 -9.56
C SER A 7 0.17 13.83 -8.17
N PRO A 8 -0.26 14.93 -7.52
CA PRO A 8 -1.00 14.85 -6.26
C PRO A 8 -2.23 13.94 -6.33
N GLU A 9 -2.94 13.95 -7.46
CA GLU A 9 -4.09 13.07 -7.68
C GLU A 9 -3.71 11.58 -7.59
N ILE A 10 -2.64 11.18 -8.27
CA ILE A 10 -2.15 9.80 -8.24
C ILE A 10 -1.67 9.44 -6.82
N LYS A 11 -0.96 10.34 -6.13
CA LYS A 11 -0.52 10.10 -4.75
C LYS A 11 -1.70 9.85 -3.81
N ALA A 12 -2.72 10.73 -3.84
CA ALA A 12 -3.91 10.60 -3.02
C ALA A 12 -4.65 9.28 -3.30
N LYS A 13 -4.80 8.92 -4.58
CA LYS A 13 -5.44 7.66 -4.99
C LYS A 13 -4.68 6.45 -4.48
N ILE A 14 -3.36 6.38 -4.70
CA ILE A 14 -2.53 5.28 -4.20
C ILE A 14 -2.65 5.15 -2.68
N MET A 15 -2.47 6.25 -1.93
CA MET A 15 -2.53 6.21 -0.47
C MET A 15 -3.88 5.71 0.07
N LEU A 16 -4.98 6.08 -0.57
CA LEU A 16 -6.33 5.67 -0.15
C LEU A 16 -6.71 4.27 -0.62
N ASP A 17 -6.33 3.88 -1.84
CA ASP A 17 -6.56 2.54 -2.37
C ASP A 17 -5.82 1.49 -1.54
N GLU A 18 -4.55 1.76 -1.24
CA GLU A 18 -3.72 0.87 -0.43
C GLU A 18 -4.20 0.81 1.04
N ALA A 19 -4.73 1.90 1.57
CA ALA A 19 -5.40 1.88 2.88
C ALA A 19 -6.67 1.01 2.86
N ASN A 20 -7.44 0.99 1.76
CA ASN A 20 -8.58 0.08 1.59
C ASN A 20 -8.13 -1.37 1.44
N LEU A 21 -7.07 -1.63 0.67
CA LEU A 21 -6.52 -2.98 0.50
C LEU A 21 -6.09 -3.59 1.82
N ALA A 22 -5.62 -2.80 2.79
CA ALA A 22 -5.30 -3.27 4.13
C ALA A 22 -6.52 -3.91 4.84
N PHE A 23 -7.74 -3.41 4.62
CA PHE A 23 -8.96 -4.03 5.15
C PHE A 23 -9.27 -5.36 4.47
N CYS A 24 -9.13 -5.42 3.14
CA CYS A 24 -9.25 -6.67 2.37
C CYS A 24 -8.25 -7.73 2.86
N GLU A 25 -6.97 -7.37 3.01
CA GLU A 25 -5.95 -8.29 3.50
C GLU A 25 -6.22 -8.72 4.94
N THR A 26 -6.71 -7.81 5.80
CA THR A 26 -7.08 -8.12 7.18
C THR A 26 -8.22 -9.13 7.27
N ALA A 27 -9.19 -9.06 6.35
CA ALA A 27 -10.30 -10.01 6.25
C ALA A 27 -9.86 -11.41 5.77
N GLU A 28 -8.76 -11.50 5.02
CA GLU A 28 -8.19 -12.78 4.56
C GLU A 28 -7.29 -13.48 5.59
N ARG A 29 -7.00 -12.81 6.70
CA ARG A 29 -6.15 -13.38 7.76
C ARG A 29 -6.78 -14.62 8.39
N LYS A 30 -5.90 -15.53 8.82
CA LYS A 30 -6.26 -16.81 9.45
C LYS A 30 -6.52 -16.69 10.95
N ASP A 31 -6.14 -15.56 11.55
CA ASP A 31 -6.38 -15.23 12.95
C ASP A 31 -7.56 -14.27 13.11
N GLU A 32 -8.04 -14.12 14.34
CA GLU A 32 -9.19 -13.27 14.67
C GLU A 32 -8.79 -11.98 15.40
N PRO A 33 -9.62 -10.93 15.35
CA PRO A 33 -9.44 -9.74 16.16
C PRO A 33 -9.22 -10.07 17.64
N GLY A 34 -8.21 -9.43 18.25
CA GLY A 34 -7.79 -9.69 19.64
C GLY A 34 -6.82 -10.87 19.82
N ASN A 35 -6.58 -11.69 18.80
CA ASN A 35 -5.57 -12.77 18.79
C ASN A 35 -4.55 -12.62 17.65
N ARG A 36 -4.38 -11.39 17.14
CA ARG A 36 -3.54 -11.09 15.97
C ARG A 36 -2.07 -11.45 16.23
N ASN A 37 -1.44 -12.14 15.27
CA ASN A 37 -0.02 -12.54 15.31
C ASN A 37 0.57 -12.62 13.89
N LYS A 38 1.88 -12.84 13.75
CA LYS A 38 2.53 -12.85 12.41
C LYS A 38 2.09 -14.05 11.57
N GLU A 39 1.87 -15.18 12.22
CA GLU A 39 1.48 -16.46 11.61
C GLU A 39 0.05 -16.44 11.05
N GLY A 40 -0.77 -15.48 11.48
CA GLY A 40 -2.11 -15.24 10.96
C GLY A 40 -2.16 -14.59 9.58
N SER A 41 -1.04 -14.08 9.05
CA SER A 41 -1.01 -13.50 7.72
C SER A 41 -1.40 -14.51 6.63
N ALA A 42 -2.16 -14.04 5.65
CA ALA A 42 -2.47 -14.80 4.44
C ALA A 42 -1.27 -14.88 3.48
N TRP A 43 -0.23 -14.06 3.69
CA TRP A 43 0.96 -14.05 2.85
C TRP A 43 1.86 -15.25 3.15
N GLU A 44 2.06 -16.09 2.13
CA GLU A 44 3.02 -17.18 2.17
C GLU A 44 4.36 -16.74 1.56
N GLN A 45 5.47 -17.38 1.94
CA GLN A 45 6.81 -17.09 1.41
C GLN A 45 6.84 -17.06 -0.14
N GLY A 46 6.02 -17.90 -0.80
CA GLY A 46 5.93 -17.93 -2.26
C GLY A 46 5.44 -16.63 -2.92
N LYS A 47 4.79 -15.72 -2.17
CA LYS A 47 4.40 -14.38 -2.67
C LYS A 47 5.61 -13.45 -2.90
N MET A 48 6.78 -13.84 -2.39
CA MET A 48 8.08 -13.15 -2.53
C MET A 48 9.02 -13.82 -3.55
N ASP A 49 8.58 -14.87 -4.25
CA ASP A 49 9.41 -15.67 -5.17
C ASP A 49 10.20 -14.81 -6.18
N GLY A 50 11.45 -15.21 -6.43
CA GLY A 50 12.36 -14.58 -7.40
C GLY A 50 13.36 -13.59 -6.80
N GLU A 51 13.03 -12.94 -5.69
CA GLU A 51 13.93 -12.05 -4.91
C GLU A 51 13.51 -12.09 -3.43
N PHE A 52 13.42 -13.30 -2.86
CA PHE A 52 13.08 -13.49 -1.45
C PHE A 52 14.25 -13.08 -0.57
N ASP A 53 14.00 -12.12 0.31
CA ASP A 53 14.84 -11.80 1.46
C ASP A 53 14.03 -12.06 2.74
N GLU A 54 14.64 -12.79 3.67
CA GLU A 54 13.96 -13.23 4.90
C GLU A 54 13.71 -12.05 5.85
N GLU A 55 14.59 -11.05 5.88
CA GLU A 55 14.45 -9.85 6.70
C GLU A 55 13.31 -8.98 6.17
N ASP A 56 13.25 -8.76 4.84
CA ASP A 56 12.15 -8.04 4.20
C ASP A 56 10.82 -8.76 4.41
N TYR A 57 10.79 -10.10 4.31
CA TYR A 57 9.57 -10.88 4.53
C TYR A 57 9.08 -10.78 5.97
N GLU A 58 9.96 -10.95 6.97
CA GLU A 58 9.58 -10.77 8.38
C GLU A 58 9.09 -9.35 8.65
N ARG A 59 9.71 -8.35 8.02
CA ARG A 59 9.28 -6.95 8.14
C ARG A 59 7.90 -6.72 7.54
N ILE A 60 7.59 -7.33 6.40
CA ILE A 60 6.26 -7.28 5.80
C ILE A 60 5.23 -7.89 6.76
N LEU A 61 5.51 -9.04 7.38
CA LEU A 61 4.59 -9.67 8.33
C LEU A 61 4.31 -8.79 9.56
N GLU A 62 5.32 -8.07 10.06
CA GLU A 62 5.15 -7.10 11.14
C GLU A 62 4.25 -5.93 10.73
N LEU A 63 4.46 -5.38 9.53
CA LEU A 63 3.67 -4.28 8.99
C LEU A 63 2.22 -4.70 8.75
N GLN A 64 1.99 -5.91 8.22
CA GLN A 64 0.63 -6.46 8.06
C GLN A 64 -0.08 -6.69 9.40
N LEU A 65 0.67 -7.10 10.42
CA LEU A 65 0.12 -7.22 11.77
C LEU A 65 -0.26 -5.84 12.33
N GLU A 66 0.57 -4.82 12.11
CA GLU A 66 0.27 -3.43 12.49
C GLU A 66 -1.02 -2.93 11.81
N ALA A 67 -1.13 -3.10 10.48
CA ALA A 67 -2.31 -2.72 9.72
C ALA A 67 -3.58 -3.44 10.20
N ALA A 68 -3.50 -4.76 10.44
CA ALA A 68 -4.64 -5.53 10.94
C ALA A 68 -5.15 -5.01 12.29
N ASN A 69 -4.25 -4.60 13.19
CA ASN A 69 -4.66 -4.02 14.47
C ASN A 69 -5.34 -2.64 14.29
N ILE A 70 -4.88 -1.83 13.34
CA ILE A 70 -5.54 -0.56 13.00
C ILE A 70 -6.94 -0.85 12.44
N CYS A 71 -7.06 -1.75 11.46
CA CYS A 71 -8.33 -2.12 10.86
C CYS A 71 -9.33 -2.69 11.88
N ASP A 72 -8.88 -3.51 12.82
CA ASP A 72 -9.73 -4.06 13.89
C ASP A 72 -10.21 -2.98 14.88
N THR A 73 -9.37 -1.98 15.16
CA THR A 73 -9.68 -0.90 16.10
C THR A 73 -10.54 0.17 15.47
N HIS A 74 -10.38 0.40 14.17
CA HIS A 74 -10.97 1.48 13.40
C HIS A 74 -11.66 0.99 12.12
N PRO A 75 -12.67 0.11 12.22
CA PRO A 75 -13.38 -0.41 11.05
C PRO A 75 -14.11 0.69 10.26
N GLU A 76 -14.44 1.83 10.88
CA GLU A 76 -15.04 2.98 10.21
C GLU A 76 -14.14 3.62 9.14
N LEU A 77 -12.84 3.33 9.17
CA LEU A 77 -11.91 3.90 8.22
C LEU A 77 -12.10 3.31 6.82
N GLU A 78 -12.54 2.06 6.67
CA GLU A 78 -12.78 1.42 5.37
C GLU A 78 -13.76 2.23 4.50
N ASP A 79 -14.89 2.63 5.09
CA ASP A 79 -15.88 3.49 4.43
C ASP A 79 -15.31 4.89 4.19
N LYS A 80 -14.58 5.44 5.17
CA LYS A 80 -14.00 6.79 5.07
C LYS A 80 -12.97 6.90 3.94
N THR A 81 -12.06 5.95 3.82
CA THR A 81 -11.01 5.93 2.78
C THR A 81 -11.62 5.68 1.41
N SER A 82 -12.62 4.80 1.32
CA SER A 82 -13.42 4.59 0.11
C SER A 82 -14.14 5.87 -0.35
N GLU A 83 -14.79 6.59 0.58
CA GLU A 83 -15.45 7.86 0.26
C GLU A 83 -14.48 8.95 -0.17
N LEU A 84 -13.32 9.05 0.48
CA LEU A 84 -12.28 10.01 0.10
C LEU A 84 -11.74 9.69 -1.28
N PHE A 85 -11.51 8.42 -1.59
CA PHE A 85 -10.99 7.96 -2.89
C PHE A 85 -11.90 8.41 -4.04
N GLN A 86 -13.21 8.23 -3.89
CA GLN A 86 -14.21 8.64 -4.89
C GLN A 86 -14.28 10.16 -5.09
N LYS A 87 -13.80 10.96 -4.12
CA LYS A 87 -13.81 12.42 -4.18
C LYS A 87 -12.52 12.99 -4.78
N VAL A 88 -11.48 12.18 -5.01
CA VAL A 88 -10.19 12.68 -5.53
C VAL A 88 -10.35 13.23 -6.95
N THR A 89 -9.93 14.47 -7.13
CA THR A 89 -9.77 15.14 -8.42
C THR A 89 -8.44 15.89 -8.46
N ALA A 90 -7.98 16.25 -9.65
CA ALA A 90 -6.79 17.09 -9.81
C ALA A 90 -6.83 18.40 -9.01
N ASP A 91 -8.02 18.98 -8.80
CA ASP A 91 -8.19 20.28 -8.13
C ASP A 91 -8.16 20.19 -6.59
N ASN A 92 -8.50 19.03 -6.01
CA ASN A 92 -8.61 18.87 -4.55
C ASN A 92 -7.59 17.89 -3.95
N ALA A 93 -6.75 17.25 -4.77
CA ALA A 93 -5.87 16.19 -4.34
C ALA A 93 -4.88 16.60 -3.24
N GLU A 94 -4.32 17.82 -3.29
CA GLU A 94 -3.41 18.28 -2.23
C GLU A 94 -4.11 18.41 -0.87
N GLU A 95 -5.37 18.87 -0.86
CA GLU A 95 -6.16 18.96 0.37
C GLU A 95 -6.53 17.56 0.88
N ILE A 96 -6.79 16.60 -0.01
CA ILE A 96 -7.02 15.20 0.37
C ILE A 96 -5.75 14.57 0.94
N ILE A 97 -4.57 14.79 0.33
CA ILE A 97 -3.28 14.33 0.88
C ILE A 97 -3.07 14.89 2.29
N LYS A 98 -3.42 16.16 2.50
CA LYS A 98 -3.35 16.78 3.82
C LYS A 98 -4.31 16.08 4.81
N GLN A 99 -5.55 15.81 4.42
CA GLN A 99 -6.49 15.06 5.27
C GLN A 99 -5.97 13.65 5.62
N ILE A 100 -5.37 12.95 4.64
CA ILE A 100 -4.75 11.64 4.87
C ILE A 100 -3.60 11.76 5.87
N THR A 101 -2.74 12.77 5.75
CA THR A 101 -1.55 12.90 6.61
C THR A 101 -1.85 13.46 8.00
N GLU A 102 -2.95 14.21 8.18
CA GLU A 102 -3.45 14.69 9.47
C GLU A 102 -4.21 13.61 10.27
N ASP A 103 -4.76 12.60 9.59
CA ASP A 103 -5.35 11.41 10.22
C ASP A 103 -4.28 10.35 10.46
N PRO A 104 -3.87 10.08 11.72
CA PRO A 104 -2.76 9.18 11.99
C PRO A 104 -3.02 7.75 11.53
N ASP A 105 -4.25 7.25 11.65
CA ASP A 105 -4.59 5.86 11.34
C ASP A 105 -4.63 5.64 9.81
N VAL A 106 -5.24 6.57 9.06
CA VAL A 106 -5.23 6.52 7.59
C VAL A 106 -3.81 6.71 7.04
N ARG A 107 -3.05 7.65 7.62
CA ARG A 107 -1.63 7.84 7.28
C ARG A 107 -0.83 6.58 7.51
N ASP A 108 -1.02 5.92 8.65
CA ASP A 108 -0.22 4.75 9.01
C ASP A 108 -0.58 3.54 8.14
N LEU A 109 -1.86 3.36 7.77
CA LEU A 109 -2.27 2.39 6.76
C LEU A 109 -1.60 2.65 5.40
N ALA A 110 -1.62 3.91 4.92
CA ALA A 110 -0.96 4.30 3.67
C ALA A 110 0.56 4.08 3.73
N ARG A 111 1.21 4.47 4.83
CA ARG A 111 2.64 4.25 5.08
C ARG A 111 2.98 2.77 5.01
N ILE A 112 2.26 1.94 5.77
CA ILE A 112 2.47 0.50 5.86
C ILE A 112 2.43 -0.12 4.47
N ALA A 113 1.37 0.16 3.71
CA ALA A 113 1.19 -0.45 2.40
C ALA A 113 2.24 0.01 1.37
N VAL A 114 2.58 1.31 1.35
CA VAL A 114 3.67 1.83 0.49
C VAL A 114 5.02 1.18 0.86
N THR A 115 5.31 1.02 2.16
CA THR A 115 6.52 0.36 2.61
C THR A 115 6.53 -1.13 2.22
N ILE A 116 5.42 -1.86 2.40
CA ILE A 116 5.29 -3.26 1.97
C ILE A 116 5.54 -3.40 0.46
N PHE A 117 4.96 -2.51 -0.35
CA PHE A 117 5.16 -2.51 -1.80
C PHE A 117 6.66 -2.40 -2.16
N LEU A 118 7.38 -1.49 -1.52
CA LEU A 118 8.82 -1.27 -1.79
C LEU A 118 9.71 -2.38 -1.24
N LEU A 119 9.35 -3.02 -0.12
CA LEU A 119 10.05 -4.22 0.36
C LEU A 119 9.84 -5.40 -0.60
N ARG A 120 8.63 -5.55 -1.14
CA ARG A 120 8.33 -6.61 -2.11
C ARG A 120 9.01 -6.40 -3.46
N PHE A 121 9.14 -5.13 -3.86
CA PHE A 121 9.75 -4.70 -5.11
C PHE A 121 10.82 -3.64 -4.86
N PRO A 122 12.03 -4.02 -4.40
CA PRO A 122 13.08 -3.04 -4.05
C PRO A 122 13.58 -2.22 -5.23
N THR A 123 13.35 -2.69 -6.46
CA THR A 123 13.75 -2.02 -7.69
C THR A 123 12.66 -2.07 -8.75
N VAL A 124 12.70 -1.14 -9.71
CA VAL A 124 11.86 -1.19 -10.93
C VAL A 124 12.00 -2.54 -11.63
N GLN A 125 13.23 -3.09 -11.69
CA GLN A 125 13.48 -4.38 -12.34
C GLN A 125 12.78 -5.53 -11.62
N SER A 126 12.78 -5.51 -10.28
CA SER A 126 12.04 -6.47 -9.44
C SER A 126 10.55 -6.43 -9.74
N PHE A 127 9.98 -5.22 -9.77
CA PHE A 127 8.57 -4.98 -10.10
C PHE A 127 8.20 -5.50 -11.49
N VAL A 128 8.99 -5.15 -12.51
CA VAL A 128 8.76 -5.58 -13.90
C VAL A 128 8.93 -7.09 -14.07
N ASN A 129 9.91 -7.70 -13.39
CA ASN A 129 10.18 -9.13 -13.51
C ASN A 129 9.15 -10.02 -12.81
N LYS A 130 8.71 -9.62 -11.60
CA LYS A 130 7.74 -10.39 -10.83
C LYS A 130 6.34 -10.28 -11.44
N GLY A 131 6.01 -9.12 -12.04
CA GLY A 131 4.66 -8.78 -12.48
C GLY A 131 3.73 -8.68 -11.26
N HIS A 132 2.96 -7.61 -11.12
CA HIS A 132 2.18 -7.40 -9.91
C HIS A 132 1.09 -8.50 -9.71
N PRO A 133 1.19 -9.39 -8.70
CA PRO A 133 0.16 -10.41 -8.47
C PRO A 133 -1.09 -9.86 -7.76
N LEU A 134 -1.02 -8.62 -7.27
CA LEU A 134 -2.15 -7.90 -6.70
C LEU A 134 -3.03 -7.24 -7.79
N VAL A 135 -2.58 -7.21 -9.06
CA VAL A 135 -3.43 -6.83 -10.21
C VAL A 135 -4.08 -8.10 -10.81
N LEU A 136 -4.79 -8.87 -9.99
CA LEU A 136 -5.67 -9.93 -10.47
C LEU A 136 -7.11 -9.82 -9.96
N ALA A 137 -7.47 -8.73 -9.28
CA ALA A 137 -8.87 -8.43 -9.00
C ALA A 137 -9.12 -6.90 -8.93
N THR A 138 -10.07 -6.47 -9.75
CA THR A 138 -11.05 -5.40 -9.49
C THR A 138 -10.77 -3.90 -9.69
N ASP A 139 -9.60 -3.44 -10.17
CA ASP A 139 -9.51 -2.04 -10.61
C ASP A 139 -8.87 -1.85 -12.00
N GLU A 140 -9.69 -1.39 -12.95
CA GLU A 140 -9.30 -1.16 -14.36
C GLU A 140 -8.24 -0.05 -14.49
N TYR A 141 -8.13 0.84 -13.51
CA TYR A 141 -7.17 1.95 -13.54
C TYR A 141 -5.71 1.50 -13.41
N MET A 142 -5.43 0.48 -12.59
CA MET A 142 -4.08 -0.07 -12.39
C MET A 142 -3.72 -1.15 -13.44
N LEU A 143 -4.72 -1.75 -14.09
CA LEU A 143 -4.58 -2.78 -15.13
C LEU A 143 -4.08 -2.23 -16.48
N GLU A 144 -4.45 -1.00 -16.85
CA GLU A 144 -4.10 -0.46 -18.17
C GLU A 144 -2.63 -0.02 -18.28
N ASN A 145 -1.94 0.24 -17.14
CA ASN A 145 -0.56 0.75 -17.11
C ASN A 145 0.29 0.02 -16.05
N ALA A 146 0.43 -1.31 -16.15
CA ALA A 146 1.52 -2.03 -15.47
C ALA A 146 2.89 -1.67 -16.09
N ASP A 147 3.22 -0.39 -16.10
CA ASP A 147 4.48 0.15 -16.57
C ASP A 147 5.37 0.49 -15.36
N ALA A 148 6.64 0.83 -15.64
CA ALA A 148 7.59 1.22 -14.59
C ALA A 148 7.13 2.45 -13.77
N GLN A 149 6.15 3.23 -14.26
CA GLN A 149 5.69 4.45 -13.60
C GLN A 149 5.01 4.14 -12.27
N ASN A 150 4.24 3.05 -12.17
CA ASN A 150 3.62 2.65 -10.90
C ASN A 150 4.69 2.47 -9.81
N TRP A 151 5.78 1.75 -10.10
CA TRP A 151 6.87 1.61 -9.13
C TRP A 151 7.48 2.97 -8.75
N HIS A 152 7.67 3.85 -9.73
CA HIS A 152 8.15 5.21 -9.47
C HIS A 152 7.19 6.01 -8.60
N ASP A 153 5.88 5.82 -8.75
CA ASP A 153 4.88 6.52 -7.95
C ASP A 153 4.94 6.12 -6.47
N TYR A 154 5.04 4.83 -6.17
CA TYR A 154 5.31 4.34 -4.82
C TYR A 154 6.62 4.88 -4.27
N LYS A 155 7.70 4.85 -5.07
CA LYS A 155 9.01 5.35 -4.63
C LYS A 155 8.99 6.85 -4.34
N ASN A 156 8.29 7.63 -5.15
CA ASN A 156 8.16 9.07 -4.97
C ASN A 156 7.32 9.42 -3.73
N ILE A 157 6.19 8.74 -3.51
CA ILE A 157 5.38 8.90 -2.29
C ILE A 157 6.23 8.61 -1.06
N ALA A 158 6.95 7.48 -1.08
CA ALA A 158 7.79 7.09 0.05
C ALA A 158 8.87 8.13 0.35
N ARG A 159 9.54 8.68 -0.68
CA ARG A 159 10.54 9.73 -0.49
C ARG A 159 9.97 11.04 0.03
N ASP A 160 8.87 11.50 -0.56
CA ASP A 160 8.25 12.77 -0.18
C ASP A 160 7.75 12.75 1.28
N MET A 161 7.30 11.58 1.74
CA MET A 161 6.76 11.38 3.09
C MET A 161 7.78 10.86 4.10
N GLY A 162 8.98 10.47 3.67
CA GLY A 162 10.00 9.86 4.54
C GLY A 162 9.67 8.44 4.99
N TRP A 163 9.06 7.63 4.13
CA TRP A 163 8.63 6.24 4.36
C TRP A 163 9.44 5.20 3.58
N ASP A 164 10.49 5.64 2.90
CA ASP A 164 11.33 4.76 2.07
C ASP A 164 12.08 3.76 2.97
N PRO A 165 11.88 2.44 2.82
CA PRO A 165 12.55 1.45 3.67
C PRO A 165 14.07 1.35 3.43
N ALA A 166 14.58 1.96 2.36
CA ALA A 166 16.00 1.95 2.02
C ALA A 166 16.80 3.16 2.54
N ASP A 167 16.11 4.16 3.13
CA ASP A 167 16.72 5.37 3.72
C ASP A 167 16.97 5.22 5.23
#